data_AF-X6D7K9-F1
#
_entry.id   AF-X6D7K9-F1
#
_cell.length_a   1.000
_cell.length_b   1.000
_cell.length_c   1.000
_cell.angle_alpha   90.00
_cell.angle_beta   90.00
_cell.angle_gamma   90.00
#
_symmetry.space_group_name_H-M   'P 1'
#
loop_
_entity.id
_entity.type
_entity.pdbx_description
1 polymer ?
#
loop_
_entity_poly.entity_id
_entity_poly.type
_entity_poly.pdbx_seq_one_letter_code
_entity_poly.pdbx_strand_id
1 'polypeptide(L)'
;LDAARAKMALQKDPDDLAEGGLNIRPAYFLTPVEIAGTAAALMASQYAPGTTTDPNIVRGLAEVISDARLSTDSAIKWYLAANPNTTDTIEVAYLNGVSQPTLEQKDGWNVDGVEFKVRLDAGVKPLDFRGLYRSTGA
;
A
#
# COMPACT_ATOMS: atom_id res chain seq x y z
N LEU A 1 -7.74 13.86 2.99
CA LEU A 1 -7.48 12.57 3.69
C LEU A 1 -8.69 12.09 4.49
N ASP A 2 -9.29 12.90 5.37
CA ASP A 2 -10.49 12.48 6.13
C ASP A 2 -11.69 12.13 5.23
N ALA A 3 -11.95 12.90 4.18
CA ALA A 3 -12.97 12.55 3.18
C ALA A 3 -12.69 11.20 2.49
N ALA A 4 -11.42 10.82 2.30
CA ALA A 4 -11.07 9.53 1.72
C ALA A 4 -11.31 8.38 2.72
N ARG A 5 -10.97 8.58 4.00
CA ARG A 5 -11.33 7.67 5.09
C ARG A 5 -12.85 7.44 5.14
N ALA A 6 -13.64 8.50 5.04
CA ALA A 6 -15.10 8.39 5.00
C ALA A 6 -15.60 7.59 3.79
N LYS A 7 -15.03 7.83 2.59
CA LYS A 7 -15.37 7.08 1.38
C LYS A 7 -15.06 5.58 1.49
N MET A 8 -13.93 5.21 2.11
CA MET A 8 -13.59 3.81 2.38
C MET A 8 -14.57 3.18 3.38
N ALA A 9 -14.92 3.91 4.45
CA ALA A 9 -15.85 3.42 5.46
C ALA A 9 -17.28 3.24 4.92
N LEU A 10 -17.69 4.06 3.95
CA LEU A 10 -19.02 4.05 3.33
C LEU A 10 -19.09 3.18 2.06
N GLN A 11 -18.10 2.33 1.80
CA GLN A 11 -18.18 1.35 0.72
C GLN A 11 -19.41 0.46 0.91
N LYS A 12 -20.09 0.13 -0.18
CA LYS A 12 -21.30 -0.69 -0.15
C LYS A 12 -20.96 -2.18 -0.20
N ASP A 13 -21.76 -2.95 0.54
CA ASP A 13 -21.77 -4.40 0.44
C ASP A 13 -22.26 -4.82 -0.96
N PRO A 14 -21.51 -5.66 -1.70
CA PRO A 14 -21.97 -6.21 -2.98
C PRO A 14 -23.26 -7.04 -2.89
N ASP A 15 -23.49 -7.71 -1.76
CA ASP A 15 -24.61 -8.66 -1.63
C ASP A 15 -25.88 -8.00 -1.07
N ASP A 16 -25.83 -6.69 -0.76
CA ASP A 16 -26.89 -5.90 -0.11
C ASP A 16 -27.45 -6.58 1.17
N LEU A 17 -26.66 -7.47 1.81
CA LEU A 17 -27.04 -8.18 3.03
C LEU A 17 -26.80 -7.32 4.26
N ALA A 18 -25.77 -6.48 4.24
CA ALA A 18 -25.52 -5.47 5.24
C ALA A 18 -26.21 -4.15 4.88
N GLU A 19 -27.16 -3.72 5.71
CA GLU A 19 -27.80 -2.40 5.59
C GLU A 19 -26.84 -1.34 6.17
N GLY A 20 -25.82 -0.94 5.39
CA GLY A 20 -24.83 0.05 5.82
C GLY A 20 -23.54 0.12 4.97
N GLY A 21 -22.58 0.93 5.42
CA GLY A 21 -21.22 0.93 4.87
C GLY A 21 -20.36 -0.17 5.47
N LEU A 22 -19.39 -0.68 4.73
CA LEU A 22 -18.49 -1.78 5.15
C LEU A 22 -17.52 -1.40 6.28
N ASN A 23 -17.50 -0.13 6.70
CA ASN A 23 -16.65 0.39 7.79
C ASN A 23 -15.15 0.04 7.59
N ILE A 24 -14.72 -0.07 6.34
CA ILE A 24 -13.32 -0.32 5.99
C ILE A 24 -12.51 0.93 6.35
N ARG A 25 -11.43 0.74 7.11
CA ARG A 25 -10.55 1.82 7.53
C ARG A 25 -9.20 1.72 6.83
N PRO A 26 -8.61 2.85 6.41
CA PRO A 26 -7.25 2.86 5.93
C PRO A 26 -6.30 2.51 7.08
N ALA A 27 -5.25 1.77 6.77
CA ALA A 27 -4.15 1.46 7.68
C ALA A 27 -2.80 1.91 7.11
N TYR A 28 -2.67 1.96 5.78
CA TYR A 28 -1.46 2.38 5.09
C TYR A 28 -1.73 3.57 4.18
N PHE A 29 -0.80 4.53 4.19
CA PHE A 29 -0.79 5.71 3.34
C PHE A 29 0.39 5.62 2.39
N LEU A 30 0.11 5.23 1.14
CA LEU A 30 1.12 5.03 0.11
C LEU A 30 1.37 6.35 -0.62
N THR A 31 2.61 6.79 -0.64
CA THR A 31 3.01 8.11 -1.16
C THR A 31 4.21 8.04 -2.10
N PRO A 32 4.29 8.94 -3.10
CA PRO A 32 5.52 9.28 -3.78
C PRO A 32 6.57 9.82 -2.80
N VAL A 33 7.84 9.68 -3.16
CA VAL A 33 8.96 10.09 -2.28
C VAL A 33 8.98 11.59 -2.04
N GLU A 34 8.45 12.39 -2.98
CA GLU A 34 8.39 13.85 -2.92
C GLU A 34 7.49 14.36 -1.80
N ILE A 35 6.40 13.64 -1.50
CA ILE A 35 5.41 14.06 -0.49
C ILE A 35 5.51 13.25 0.81
N ALA A 36 6.38 12.24 0.86
CA ALA A 36 6.54 11.34 2.00
C ALA A 36 6.86 12.08 3.32
N GLY A 37 7.73 13.09 3.26
CA GLY A 37 8.08 13.90 4.44
C GLY A 37 6.89 14.69 4.98
N THR A 38 6.11 15.32 4.09
CA THR A 38 4.89 16.05 4.46
C THR A 38 3.82 15.10 5.00
N ALA A 39 3.67 13.93 4.39
CA ALA A 39 2.76 12.89 4.86
C ALA A 39 3.12 12.37 6.26
N ALA A 40 4.41 12.09 6.52
CA ALA A 40 4.89 11.65 7.82
C ALA A 40 4.68 12.72 8.89
N ALA A 41 4.98 13.99 8.57
CA ALA A 41 4.72 15.12 9.45
C ALA A 41 3.22 15.26 9.77
N LEU A 42 2.35 15.11 8.77
CA LEU A 42 0.89 15.14 8.96
C LEU A 42 0.40 14.00 9.84
N MET A 43 0.95 12.79 9.74
CA MET A 43 0.54 11.67 10.59
C MET A 43 1.00 11.82 12.04
N ALA A 44 2.16 12.47 12.27
CA ALA A 44 2.72 12.68 13.60
C ALA A 44 2.19 13.93 14.33
N SER A 45 1.86 15.00 13.57
CA SER A 45 1.51 16.30 14.12
C SER A 45 0.25 16.25 14.99
N GLN A 46 0.29 16.95 16.13
CA GLN A 46 -0.86 17.14 17.02
C GLN A 46 -1.86 18.17 16.49
N TYR A 47 -1.36 19.16 15.75
CA TYR A 47 -2.16 20.26 15.21
C TYR A 47 -2.33 20.16 13.70
N ALA A 48 -3.43 20.72 13.19
CA ALA A 48 -3.68 20.79 11.77
C ALA A 48 -2.57 21.61 11.05
N PRO A 49 -2.24 21.28 9.80
CA PRO A 49 -1.22 22.02 9.05
C PRO A 49 -1.53 23.53 9.01
N GLY A 50 -0.58 24.35 9.45
CA GLY A 50 -0.70 25.82 9.43
C GLY A 50 -1.39 26.42 10.65
N THR A 51 -1.79 25.63 11.65
CA THR A 51 -2.37 26.14 12.91
C THR A 51 -1.62 25.60 14.12
N THR A 52 -1.72 26.32 15.25
CA THR A 52 -1.10 25.94 16.53
C THR A 52 -2.13 25.54 17.59
N THR A 53 -3.41 25.71 17.30
CA THR A 53 -4.53 25.48 18.22
C THR A 53 -5.45 24.36 17.76
N ASP A 54 -5.63 24.19 16.45
CA ASP A 54 -6.66 23.29 15.95
C ASP A 54 -6.14 21.86 15.92
N PRO A 55 -6.87 20.89 16.49
CA PRO A 55 -6.42 19.51 16.55
C PRO A 55 -6.36 18.89 15.15
N ASN A 56 -5.34 18.06 14.92
CA ASN A 56 -5.21 17.29 13.70
C ASN A 56 -6.21 16.11 13.66
N ILE A 57 -7.22 16.23 12.81
CA ILE A 57 -8.28 15.24 12.63
C ILE A 57 -7.83 13.92 11.99
N VAL A 58 -6.65 13.88 11.36
CA VAL A 58 -6.11 12.69 10.67
C VAL A 58 -4.83 12.17 11.29
N ARG A 59 -4.51 12.63 12.50
CA ARG A 59 -3.33 12.16 13.24
C ARG A 59 -3.40 10.65 13.45
N GLY A 60 -2.31 9.95 13.14
CA GLY A 60 -2.21 8.51 13.30
C GLY A 60 -3.23 7.70 12.50
N LEU A 61 -3.79 8.27 11.43
CA LEU A 61 -4.79 7.60 10.60
C LEU A 61 -4.22 6.34 9.91
N ALA A 62 -2.98 6.43 9.42
CA ALA A 62 -2.33 5.38 8.66
C ALA A 62 -0.81 5.47 8.77
N GLU A 63 -0.13 4.34 8.57
CA GLU A 63 1.33 4.26 8.45
C GLU A 63 1.76 4.75 7.06
N VAL A 64 2.73 5.68 7.01
CA VAL A 64 3.22 6.22 5.74
C VAL A 64 4.24 5.27 5.13
N ILE A 65 3.97 4.83 3.91
CA ILE A 65 4.88 4.01 3.11
C ILE A 65 5.19 4.79 1.84
N SER A 66 6.47 5.00 1.55
CA SER A 66 6.92 5.72 0.36
C SER A 66 7.63 4.79 -0.62
N ASP A 67 7.32 4.89 -1.91
CA ASP A 67 7.96 4.10 -2.95
C ASP A 67 8.29 4.95 -4.20
N ALA A 68 9.50 4.79 -4.73
CA ALA A 68 9.98 5.52 -5.91
C ALA A 68 9.17 5.21 -7.17
N ARG A 69 8.60 4.01 -7.31
CA ARG A 69 7.77 3.62 -8.45
C ARG A 69 6.47 4.43 -8.52
N LEU A 70 5.91 4.83 -7.36
CA LEU A 70 4.76 5.73 -7.32
C LEU A 70 5.13 7.14 -7.80
N SER A 71 6.39 7.53 -7.59
CA SER A 71 6.93 8.83 -8.00
C SER A 71 7.11 8.89 -9.52
N THR A 72 7.54 7.78 -10.13
CA THR A 72 7.59 7.63 -11.58
C THR A 72 6.21 7.71 -12.25
N ASP A 73 5.15 7.22 -11.62
CA ASP A 73 3.78 7.42 -12.14
C ASP A 73 3.31 8.87 -11.96
N SER A 74 3.46 9.41 -10.75
CA SER A 74 3.05 10.77 -10.44
C SER A 74 3.53 11.23 -9.05
N ALA A 75 4.32 12.29 -9.00
CA ALA A 75 4.84 12.90 -7.77
C ALA A 75 3.77 13.44 -6.79
N ILE A 76 2.51 13.60 -7.23
CA ILE A 76 1.43 14.16 -6.39
C ILE A 76 0.34 13.16 -6.00
N LYS A 77 0.22 12.03 -6.72
CA LYS A 77 -0.88 11.09 -6.48
C LYS A 77 -0.55 10.25 -5.27
N TRP A 78 -1.52 10.04 -4.40
CA TRP A 78 -1.35 9.24 -3.20
C TRP A 78 -2.48 8.23 -3.05
N TYR A 79 -2.24 7.20 -2.26
CA TYR A 79 -3.17 6.07 -2.13
C TYR A 79 -3.35 5.68 -0.66
N LEU A 80 -4.51 5.14 -0.33
CA LEU A 80 -4.75 4.49 0.95
C LEU A 80 -5.04 3.01 0.72
N ALA A 81 -4.53 2.18 1.63
CA ALA A 81 -4.85 0.76 1.69
C ALA A 81 -5.34 0.40 3.09
N ALA A 82 -6.34 -0.46 3.15
CA ALA A 82 -6.82 -1.06 4.39
C ALA A 82 -5.81 -2.08 4.94
N ASN A 83 -6.00 -2.52 6.18
CA ASN A 83 -5.18 -3.56 6.77
C ASN A 83 -5.52 -4.92 6.11
N PRO A 84 -4.54 -5.65 5.52
CA PRO A 84 -4.77 -6.92 4.85
C PRO A 84 -5.30 -8.00 5.80
N ASN A 85 -5.10 -7.88 7.12
CA ASN A 85 -5.67 -8.81 8.10
C ASN A 85 -7.19 -8.59 8.31
N THR A 86 -7.74 -7.46 7.87
CA THR A 86 -9.17 -7.11 8.04
C THR A 86 -9.93 -7.05 6.74
N THR A 87 -9.27 -6.70 5.64
CA THR A 87 -9.88 -6.54 4.32
C THR A 87 -8.84 -6.91 3.27
N ASP A 88 -9.21 -7.86 2.41
CA ASP A 88 -8.34 -8.27 1.31
C ASP A 88 -8.10 -7.09 0.37
N THR A 89 -6.82 -6.77 0.14
CA THR A 89 -6.41 -5.62 -0.68
C THR A 89 -5.54 -6.08 -1.84
N ILE A 90 -4.31 -6.47 -1.55
CA ILE A 90 -3.32 -6.93 -2.53
C ILE A 90 -2.83 -8.30 -2.08
N GLU A 91 -2.87 -9.27 -2.98
CA GLU A 91 -2.35 -10.61 -2.73
C GLU A 91 -1.10 -10.87 -3.56
N VAL A 92 -0.13 -11.53 -2.93
CA VAL A 92 1.06 -12.07 -3.57
C VAL A 92 0.93 -13.59 -3.61
N ALA A 93 0.81 -14.15 -4.81
CA ALA A 93 0.72 -15.58 -5.04
C ALA A 93 2.04 -16.11 -5.57
N TYR A 94 2.48 -17.26 -5.04
CA TYR A 94 3.69 -17.95 -5.49
C TYR A 94 3.32 -19.21 -6.25
N LEU A 95 4.05 -19.50 -7.34
CA LEU A 95 3.80 -20.71 -8.11
C LEU A 95 4.03 -21.96 -7.22
N ASN A 96 3.02 -22.82 -7.13
CA ASN A 96 3.02 -24.01 -6.28
C ASN A 96 3.32 -23.72 -4.78
N GLY A 97 3.08 -22.50 -4.30
CA GLY A 97 3.34 -22.10 -2.92
C GLY A 97 4.83 -21.95 -2.56
N VAL A 98 5.73 -21.98 -3.55
CA VAL A 98 7.17 -21.83 -3.32
C VAL A 98 7.52 -20.35 -3.23
N SER A 99 7.57 -19.82 -2.00
CA SER A 99 7.92 -18.42 -1.73
C SER A 99 9.42 -18.14 -1.72
N GLN A 100 10.24 -19.18 -1.70
CA GLN A 100 11.70 -19.05 -1.75
C GLN A 100 12.22 -19.11 -3.19
N PRO A 101 13.23 -18.30 -3.54
CA PRO A 101 13.84 -18.38 -4.85
C PRO A 101 14.52 -19.74 -5.04
N THR A 102 14.38 -20.32 -6.23
CA THR A 102 15.11 -21.52 -6.65
C THR A 102 16.53 -21.14 -7.04
N LEU A 103 17.50 -21.85 -6.48
CA LEU A 103 18.93 -21.70 -6.75
C LEU A 103 19.43 -22.94 -7.50
N GLU A 104 19.85 -22.76 -8.75
CA GLU A 104 20.55 -23.76 -9.53
C GLU A 104 22.01 -23.32 -9.65
N GLN A 105 22.97 -24.23 -9.40
CA GLN A 105 24.40 -23.96 -9.58
C GLN A 105 24.98 -24.89 -10.63
N LYS A 106 25.89 -24.36 -11.45
CA LYS A 106 26.66 -25.13 -12.41
C LYS A 106 28.14 -24.76 -12.31
N ASP A 107 28.96 -25.76 -12.09
CA ASP A 107 30.41 -25.58 -12.08
C ASP A 107 30.91 -25.33 -13.52
N GLY A 108 31.80 -24.35 -13.66
CA GLY A 108 32.39 -23.96 -14.93
C GLY A 108 33.33 -25.04 -15.47
N TRP A 109 33.16 -25.40 -16.74
CA TRP A 109 34.07 -26.34 -17.41
C TRP A 109 35.27 -25.65 -18.08
N ASN A 110 35.10 -24.40 -18.53
CA ASN A 110 36.13 -23.66 -19.26
C ASN A 110 36.87 -22.63 -18.39
N VAL A 111 36.34 -22.30 -17.21
CA VAL A 111 36.88 -21.30 -16.28
C VAL A 111 36.58 -21.79 -14.86
N ASP A 112 37.54 -21.65 -13.95
CA ASP A 112 37.35 -21.93 -12.53
C ASP A 112 36.36 -20.91 -11.93
N GLY A 113 35.07 -21.24 -11.97
CA GLY A 113 33.98 -20.42 -11.48
C GLY A 113 32.69 -21.22 -11.33
N VAL A 114 31.73 -20.66 -10.60
CA VAL A 114 30.39 -21.26 -10.40
C VAL A 114 29.36 -20.29 -10.94
N GLU A 115 28.49 -20.77 -11.84
CA GLU A 115 27.35 -20.02 -12.34
C GLU A 115 26.14 -20.28 -11.46
N PHE A 116 25.51 -19.22 -10.97
CA PHE A 116 24.27 -19.29 -10.20
C PHE A 116 23.10 -18.78 -11.04
N LYS A 117 22.05 -19.57 -11.10
CA LYS A 117 20.75 -19.17 -11.64
C LYS A 117 19.76 -19.07 -10.49
N VAL A 118 19.18 -17.88 -10.36
CA VAL A 118 18.15 -17.57 -9.36
C VAL A 118 16.82 -17.39 -10.09
N ARG A 119 15.79 -18.14 -9.71
CA ARG A 119 14.42 -17.99 -10.23
C ARG A 119 13.43 -17.80 -9.12
N LEU A 120 12.43 -16.94 -9.35
CA LEU A 120 11.29 -16.77 -8.46
C LEU A 120 10.05 -16.49 -9.31
N ASP A 121 9.04 -17.34 -9.16
CA ASP A 121 7.77 -17.21 -9.86
C ASP A 121 6.71 -16.68 -8.88
N ALA A 122 6.48 -15.37 -8.95
CA ALA A 122 5.51 -14.66 -8.12
C ALA A 122 4.55 -13.83 -8.98
N GLY A 123 3.27 -13.84 -8.62
CA GLY A 123 2.23 -12.99 -9.19
C GLY A 123 1.66 -12.07 -8.13
N VAL A 124 1.28 -10.86 -8.51
CA VAL A 124 0.63 -9.90 -7.61
C VAL A 124 -0.65 -9.41 -8.25
N LYS A 125 -1.75 -9.40 -7.49
CA LYS A 125 -3.05 -8.90 -7.99
C LYS A 125 -3.80 -8.13 -6.90
N PRO A 126 -4.48 -7.02 -7.25
CA PRO A 126 -5.48 -6.42 -6.38
C PRO A 126 -6.71 -7.34 -6.32
N LEU A 127 -7.14 -7.71 -5.12
CA LEU A 127 -8.30 -8.56 -4.87
C LEU A 127 -9.59 -7.73 -4.85
N ASP A 128 -9.67 -6.77 -3.93
CA ASP A 128 -10.83 -5.90 -3.78
C ASP A 128 -10.43 -4.41 -3.86
N PHE A 129 -11.15 -3.67 -4.71
CA PHE A 129 -10.98 -2.23 -4.86
C PHE A 129 -11.52 -1.46 -3.64
N ARG A 130 -12.45 -2.03 -2.87
CA ARG A 130 -13.09 -1.36 -1.72
C ARG A 130 -12.10 -1.06 -0.59
N GLY A 131 -11.08 -1.91 -0.44
CA GLY A 131 -9.98 -1.73 0.50
C GLY A 131 -8.93 -0.69 0.05
N LEU A 132 -9.08 -0.11 -1.14
CA LEU A 132 -8.11 0.79 -1.74
C LEU A 132 -8.76 2.14 -2.07
N TYR A 133 -7.99 3.22 -1.90
CA TYR A 133 -8.38 4.55 -2.35
C TYR A 133 -7.26 5.17 -3.16
N ARG A 134 -7.59 5.82 -4.27
CA ARG A 134 -6.65 6.62 -5.06
C ARG A 134 -7.04 8.10 -5.02
N SER A 135 -6.05 8.96 -4.87
CA SER A 135 -6.21 10.40 -5.01
C SER A 135 -5.82 10.89 -6.41
N THR A 136 -6.37 12.03 -6.80
CA THR A 136 -5.96 12.79 -7.99
C THR A 136 -4.80 13.75 -7.72
N GLY A 137 -4.29 13.80 -6.49
CA GLY A 137 -3.13 14.63 -6.09
C GLY A 137 -3.46 16.04 -5.60
N ALA A 138 -4.73 16.30 -5.26
CA ALA A 138 -5.19 17.51 -4.59
C ALA A 138 -5.93 17.17 -3.29
#